data_AF-A0A4U7D568-F1
#
_entry.id   AF-A0A4U7D568-F1
#
_cell.length_a   1.000
_cell.length_b   1.000
_cell.length_c   1.000
_cell.angle_alpha   90.00
_cell.angle_beta   90.00
_cell.angle_gamma   90.00
#
_symmetry.space_group_name_H-M   'P 1'
#
loop_
_entity.id
_entity.type
_entity.pdbx_description
1 polymer ?
#
loop_
_entity_poly.entity_id
_entity_poly.type
_entity_poly.pdbx_seq_one_letter_code
_entity_poly.pdbx_strand_id
1 'polypeptide(L)' 'VGKAILVGDESLTLGDVESHLASRVARYAVPKELAFVDEMPTSGPSKIDRAALKERFGG' A
#
# COMPACT_ATOMS: atom_id res chain seq x y z
N VAL A 1 -8.11 -9.36 5.06
CA VAL A 1 -6.76 -9.33 5.70
C VAL A 1 -6.15 -7.97 5.39
N GLY A 2 -5.19 -7.44 6.17
CA GLY A 2 -4.63 -6.10 5.89
C GLY A 2 -3.80 -6.09 4.61
N LYS A 3 -4.27 -5.39 3.58
CA LYS A 3 -3.54 -5.09 2.34
C LYS A 3 -3.07 -3.64 2.34
N ALA A 4 -1.81 -3.38 1.99
CA ALA A 4 -1.32 -2.03 1.76
C ALA A 4 -1.15 -1.76 0.26
N ILE A 5 -1.56 -0.55 -0.15
CA ILE A 5 -1.45 -0.06 -1.52
C ILE A 5 -0.33 0.97 -1.55
N LEU A 6 0.58 0.82 -2.51
CA LEU A 6 1.84 1.53 -2.59
C LEU A 6 1.92 2.26 -3.93
N VAL A 7 2.52 3.45 -3.91
CA VAL A 7 3.00 4.15 -5.11
C VAL A 7 4.51 4.29 -4.93
N GLY A 8 5.26 3.97 -5.97
CA GLY A 8 6.71 4.04 -5.99
C GLY A 8 7.22 4.04 -7.42
N ASP A 9 8.46 4.46 -7.61
CA ASP A 9 9.14 4.33 -8.89
C ASP A 9 9.76 2.93 -9.05
N GLU A 10 10.40 2.70 -10.20
CA GLU A 10 11.02 1.43 -10.58
C GLU A 10 12.20 1.01 -9.69
N SER A 11 12.72 1.89 -8.82
CA SER A 11 13.78 1.56 -7.88
C SER A 11 13.26 0.86 -6.61
N LEU A 12 11.96 0.95 -6.33
CA LEU A 12 11.38 0.40 -5.11
C LEU A 12 10.89 -1.04 -5.32
N THR A 13 11.47 -2.00 -4.61
CA THR A 13 11.04 -3.40 -4.66
C THR A 13 10.14 -3.78 -3.49
N LEU A 14 9.40 -4.89 -3.64
CA LEU A 14 8.62 -5.47 -2.53
C LEU A 14 9.52 -5.83 -1.33
N GLY A 15 10.70 -6.39 -1.59
CA GLY A 15 11.64 -6.78 -0.53
C GLY A 15 12.14 -5.60 0.29
N ASP A 16 12.33 -4.43 -0.35
CA ASP A 16 12.70 -3.19 0.35
C ASP A 16 11.60 -2.76 1.32
N VAL A 17 10.35 -2.77 0.85
CA VAL A 17 9.18 -2.39 1.67
C VAL A 17 8.99 -3.35 2.85
N GLU A 18 9.08 -4.66 2.59
CA GLU A 18 8.95 -5.69 3.64
C GLU A 18 10.05 -5.57 4.70
N SER A 19 11.31 -5.45 4.28
CA SER A 19 12.46 -5.31 5.18
C SER A 19 12.35 -4.04 6.03
N HIS A 20 11.93 -2.94 5.40
CA HIS A 20 11.71 -1.67 6.07
C HIS A 20 10.61 -1.75 7.12
N LEU A 21 9.46 -2.35 6.80
CA LEU A 21 8.36 -2.55 7.75
C LEU A 21 8.77 -3.46 8.90
N ALA A 22 9.44 -4.58 8.60
CA ALA A 22 9.90 -5.54 9.61
C ALA A 22 10.84 -4.91 10.65
N SER A 23 11.61 -3.89 10.26
CA SER A 23 12.52 -3.16 11.16
C SER A 23 11.86 -2.09 12.02
N ARG A 24 10.62 -1.66 11.71
CA ARG A 24 10.01 -0.46 12.31
C ARG A 24 8.67 -0.68 12.99
N VAL A 25 7.95 -1.75 12.65
CA VAL A 25 6.66 -2.06 13.26
C VAL A 25 6.65 -3.46 13.85
N ALA A 26 5.74 -3.70 14.79
CA ALA A 26 5.53 -5.03 15.31
C ALA A 26 5.07 -5.98 14.19
N ARG A 27 5.45 -7.26 14.28
CA ARG A 27 5.15 -8.28 13.25
C ARG A 27 3.66 -8.35 12.86
N TYR A 28 2.74 -8.15 13.81
CA TYR A 28 1.30 -8.20 13.55
C TYR A 28 0.77 -6.97 12.80
N ALA A 29 1.53 -5.87 12.76
CA ALA A 29 1.18 -4.65 12.04
C ALA A 29 1.70 -4.63 10.59
N VAL A 30 2.55 -5.60 10.22
CA VAL A 30 2.98 -5.77 8.83
C VAL A 30 1.79 -6.27 7.99
N PRO A 31 1.42 -5.59 6.90
CA PRO A 31 0.38 -6.06 5.98
C PRO A 31 0.72 -7.44 5.43
N LYS A 32 -0.28 -8.29 5.19
CA LYS A 32 -0.03 -9.62 4.59
C LYS A 32 0.02 -9.57 3.07
N GLU A 33 -0.48 -8.49 2.48
CA GLU A 33 -0.52 -8.28 1.04
C GLU A 33 -0.08 -6.85 0.73
N LEU A 34 0.75 -6.70 -0.30
CA LEU A 34 1.21 -5.43 -0.83
C LEU A 34 0.85 -5.38 -2.32
N ALA A 35 0.40 -4.21 -2.80
CA ALA A 35 0.15 -4.00 -4.21
C ALA A 35 0.62 -2.62 -4.64
N PHE A 36 1.32 -2.56 -5.77
CA PHE A 36 1.72 -1.30 -6.40
C PHE A 36 0.64 -0.80 -7.35
N VAL A 37 0.48 0.52 -7.38
CA VAL A 37 -0.32 1.24 -8.37
C VAL A 37 0.50 2.40 -8.92
N ASP A 38 0.28 2.75 -10.18
CA ASP A 38 0.97 3.89 -10.80
C ASP A 38 0.59 5.21 -10.13
N GLU A 39 -0.69 5.34 -9.75
CA GLU A 39 -1.22 6.53 -9.07
C GLU A 39 -2.27 6.14 -8.01
N MET A 40 -2.27 6.87 -6.90
CA MET A 40 -3.26 6.70 -5.85
C MET A 40 -4.59 7.33 -6.26
N PRO A 41 -5.73 6.62 -6.22
CA PRO A 41 -7.04 7.21 -6.50
C PRO A 41 -7.34 8.38 -5.56
N THR A 42 -7.88 9.47 -6.10
CA THR A 42 -8.26 10.66 -5.31
C THR A 42 -9.73 11.03 -5.50
N SER A 43 -10.37 11.52 -4.44
CA SER A 43 -11.77 11.99 -4.43
C SER A 43 -11.88 13.52 -4.51
N GLY A 44 -10.75 14.18 -4.78
CA GLY A 44 -10.57 15.62 -4.82
C GLY A 44 -9.09 15.98 -4.56
N PRO A 45 -8.72 17.26 -4.64
CA PRO A 45 -7.35 17.68 -4.42
C PRO A 45 -6.80 17.13 -3.10
N SER A 46 -5.72 16.35 -3.19
CA SER A 46 -4.99 15.77 -2.05
C SER A 46 -5.75 14.76 -1.17
N LYS A 47 -6.97 14.32 -1.54
CA LYS A 47 -7.73 13.34 -0.74
C LYS A 47 -7.73 11.97 -1.40
N ILE A 48 -7.22 10.96 -0.70
CA ILE A 48 -7.29 9.57 -1.15
C ILE A 48 -8.76 9.11 -1.22
N ASP A 49 -9.15 8.52 -2.34
CA ASP A 49 -10.44 7.85 -2.49
C ASP A 49 -10.37 6.42 -1.94
N ARG A 50 -10.76 6.28 -0.68
CA ARG A 50 -10.81 4.97 0.00
C ARG A 50 -11.91 4.06 -0.54
N ALA A 51 -12.97 4.61 -1.13
CA ALA A 51 -14.04 3.80 -1.70
C ALA A 51 -13.56 3.12 -2.98
N ALA A 52 -12.91 3.88 -3.88
CA ALA A 52 -12.28 3.33 -5.08
C ALA A 52 -11.20 2.30 -4.76
N LEU A 53 -10.38 2.55 -3.74
CA LEU A 53 -9.40 1.56 -3.28
C LEU A 53 -10.05 0.27 -2.76
N LYS A 54 -11.12 0.39 -1.98
CA LYS A 54 -11.85 -0.78 -1.46
C LYS A 54 -12.54 -1.56 -2.57
N GLU A 55 -13.11 -0.89 -3.56
CA GLU A 55 -13.73 -1.54 -4.72
C GLU A 55 -12.71 -2.31 -5.55
N ARG A 56 -11.53 -1.71 -5.79
CA ARG A 56 -10.48 -2.33 -6.61
C ARG A 56 -9.68 -3.41 -5.89
N PHE A 57 -9.50 -3.30 -4.56
CA PHE A 57 -8.52 -4.10 -3.83
C PHE A 57 -9.03 -4.72 -2.51
N GLY A 58 -10.30 -4.49 -2.13
CA GLY A 58 -10.85 -4.82 -0.81
C GLY A 58 -11.25 -6.28 -0.56
N GLY A 59 -10.57 -7.24 -1.21
CA GLY A 59 -10.71 -8.68 -0.96
C GLY A 59 -10.08 -9.15 0.35
#